data_AF-A0A959UST0-F1
#
_entry.id   AF-A0A959UST0-F1
#
_cell.length_a   1.000
_cell.length_b   1.000
_cell.length_c   1.000
_cell.angle_alpha   90.00
_cell.angle_beta   90.00
_cell.angle_gamma   90.00
#
_symmetry.space_group_name_H-M   'P 1'
#
loop_
_entity.id
_entity.type
_entity.pdbx_description
1 polymer ?
#
loop_
_entity_poly.entity_id
_entity_poly.type
_entity_poly.pdbx_seq_one_letter_code
_entity_poly.pdbx_strand_id
1 'polypeptide(L)'
;GLPGAFPALAGSPVVNDQDPTLMLTIILGGYDARPEFGVMPPQATQLTDTEIAAIATHVRSNFGNDAPATDPDAVKAVRSTVAPETALMP
;
A
#
# COMPACT_ATOMS: atom_id res chain seq x y z
N GLY A 1 8.26 -10.49 -5.69
CA GLY A 1 9.07 -9.33 -6.09
C GLY A 1 10.06 -9.76 -7.16
N LEU A 2 10.68 -8.80 -7.83
CA LEU A 2 11.77 -9.04 -8.78
C LEU A 2 13.06 -8.56 -8.11
N PRO A 3 14.01 -9.46 -7.77
CA PRO A 3 15.25 -9.05 -7.12
C PRO A 3 15.95 -7.92 -7.86
N GLY A 4 16.33 -6.87 -7.13
CA GLY A 4 16.98 -5.68 -7.69
C GLY A 4 16.07 -4.70 -8.45
N ALA A 5 14.74 -4.91 -8.45
CA ALA A 5 13.80 -3.99 -9.11
C ALA A 5 12.51 -3.75 -8.31
N PHE A 6 11.93 -4.80 -7.72
CA PHE A 6 10.71 -4.70 -6.90
C PHE A 6 10.83 -5.53 -5.63
N PRO A 7 10.63 -4.93 -4.44
CA PRO A 7 10.73 -5.65 -3.18
C PRO A 7 9.72 -6.82 -3.11
N ALA A 8 10.05 -7.83 -2.33
CA ALA A 8 9.11 -8.92 -2.05
C ALA A 8 8.06 -8.46 -1.02
N LEU A 9 6.80 -8.83 -1.26
CA LEU A 9 5.72 -8.65 -0.28
C LEU A 9 5.67 -9.77 0.75
N ALA A 10 6.16 -10.97 0.39
CA ALA A 10 6.28 -12.12 1.29
C ALA A 10 7.27 -11.80 2.43
N GLY A 11 6.84 -12.00 3.68
CA GLY A 11 7.65 -11.76 4.88
C GLY A 11 7.99 -10.29 5.12
N SER A 12 7.35 -9.36 4.39
CA SER A 12 7.63 -7.93 4.55
C SER A 12 7.18 -7.46 5.94
N PRO A 13 8.01 -6.71 6.69
CA PRO A 13 7.60 -6.14 7.97
C PRO A 13 6.49 -5.11 7.80
N VAL A 14 6.45 -4.41 6.66
CA VAL A 14 5.37 -3.45 6.34
C VAL A 14 4.04 -4.17 6.12
N VAL A 15 4.08 -5.34 5.48
CA VAL A 15 2.87 -6.15 5.25
C VAL A 15 2.41 -6.83 6.54
N ASN A 16 3.34 -7.33 7.36
CA ASN A 16 3.04 -8.06 8.59
C ASN A 16 2.85 -7.17 9.82
N ASP A 17 2.94 -5.85 9.68
CA ASP A 17 2.62 -4.93 10.78
C ASP A 17 1.16 -5.10 11.20
N GLN A 18 0.91 -5.03 12.52
CA GLN A 18 -0.43 -5.07 13.06
C GLN A 18 -1.24 -3.85 12.60
N ASP A 19 -0.59 -2.69 12.48
CA ASP A 19 -1.16 -1.48 11.93
C ASP A 19 -0.93 -1.41 10.40
N PRO A 20 -1.99 -1.48 9.57
CA PRO A 20 -1.84 -1.42 8.12
C PRO A 20 -1.53 -0.01 7.59
N THR A 21 -1.47 1.03 8.44
CA THR A 21 -1.37 2.44 8.02
C THR A 21 -0.23 2.69 7.04
N LEU A 22 0.99 2.22 7.33
CA LEU A 22 2.13 2.44 6.42
C LEU A 22 1.94 1.77 5.05
N MET A 23 1.44 0.52 5.05
CA MET A 23 1.14 -0.19 3.81
C MET A 23 0.09 0.56 2.98
N LEU A 24 -0.95 1.08 3.65
CA LEU A 24 -2.02 1.85 3.01
C LEU A 24 -1.51 3.20 2.48
N THR A 25 -0.67 3.91 3.22
CA THR A 25 -0.03 5.16 2.76
C THR A 25 0.76 4.91 1.48
N ILE A 26 1.53 3.82 1.40
CA ILE A 26 2.29 3.44 0.20
C ILE A 26 1.36 3.12 -0.98
N ILE A 27 0.29 2.35 -0.75
CA ILE A 27 -0.65 1.99 -1.84
C ILE A 27 -1.36 3.24 -2.38
N LEU A 28 -1.84 4.09 -1.47
CA LEU A 28 -2.63 5.27 -1.84
C LEU A 28 -1.76 6.38 -2.44
N GLY A 29 -0.63 6.68 -1.81
CA GLY A 29 0.24 7.81 -2.15
C GLY A 29 1.44 7.46 -3.02
N GLY A 30 1.65 6.17 -3.35
CA GLY A 30 2.83 5.73 -4.07
C GLY A 30 4.07 5.66 -3.16
N TYR A 31 5.21 5.28 -3.74
CA TYR A 31 6.46 5.13 -3.01
C TYR A 31 7.69 5.14 -3.93
N ASP A 32 8.63 6.03 -3.64
CA ASP A 32 9.91 6.19 -4.35
C ASP A 32 11.13 6.32 -3.41
N ALA A 33 10.93 6.24 -2.09
CA ALA A 33 11.98 6.50 -1.10
C ALA A 33 13.13 5.48 -1.10
N ARG A 34 13.03 4.40 -1.88
CA ARG A 34 14.07 3.38 -2.07
C ARG A 34 14.61 3.43 -3.49
N PRO A 35 15.72 4.17 -3.74
CA PRO A 35 16.23 4.42 -5.09
C PRO A 35 16.74 3.16 -5.81
N GLU A 36 16.99 2.07 -5.08
CA GLU A 36 17.34 0.78 -5.65
C GLU A 36 16.15 0.03 -6.28
N PHE A 37 14.93 0.55 -6.15
CA PHE A 37 13.72 -0.05 -6.70
C PHE A 37 12.97 0.89 -7.63
N GLY A 38 12.09 0.30 -8.46
CA GLY A 38 11.18 1.08 -9.28
C GLY A 38 10.19 1.86 -8.43
N VAL A 39 9.78 3.03 -8.93
CA VAL A 39 8.73 3.86 -8.33
C VAL A 39 7.41 3.10 -8.35
N MET A 40 6.75 3.01 -7.20
CA MET A 40 5.36 2.55 -7.11
C MET A 40 4.43 3.75 -7.29
N PRO A 41 3.63 3.84 -8.36
CA PRO A 41 2.71 4.95 -8.55
C PRO A 41 1.53 4.88 -7.57
N PRO A 42 0.94 6.03 -7.19
CA PRO A 42 -0.23 6.08 -6.31
C PRO A 42 -1.44 5.36 -6.94
N GLN A 43 -2.22 4.68 -6.10
CA GLN A 43 -3.45 3.99 -6.53
C GLN A 43 -4.72 4.68 -6.02
N ALA A 44 -4.59 5.79 -5.28
CA ALA A 44 -5.75 6.49 -4.71
C ALA A 44 -6.81 6.88 -5.76
N THR A 45 -6.44 7.33 -6.96
CA THR A 45 -7.44 7.73 -7.97
C THR A 45 -8.01 6.57 -8.77
N GLN A 46 -7.35 5.41 -8.74
CA GLN A 46 -7.67 4.28 -9.60
C GLN A 46 -8.55 3.24 -8.91
N LEU A 47 -8.44 3.11 -7.60
CA LEU A 47 -9.10 2.07 -6.81
C LEU A 47 -9.92 2.64 -5.66
N THR A 48 -11.08 2.04 -5.44
CA THR A 48 -11.96 2.34 -4.30
C THR A 48 -11.36 1.85 -2.98
N ASP A 49 -11.88 2.37 -1.85
CA ASP A 49 -11.47 1.93 -0.51
C ASP A 49 -11.67 0.44 -0.29
N THR A 50 -12.79 -0.10 -0.79
CA THR A 50 -13.12 -1.53 -0.72
C THR A 50 -12.14 -2.39 -1.52
N GLU A 51 -11.77 -1.97 -2.73
CA GLU A 51 -10.82 -2.71 -3.56
C GLU A 51 -9.42 -2.71 -2.93
N ILE A 52 -8.97 -1.57 -2.42
CA ILE A 52 -7.68 -1.47 -1.73
C ILE A 52 -7.68 -2.33 -0.46
N ALA A 53 -8.75 -2.28 0.34
CA ALA A 53 -8.88 -3.10 1.54
C ALA A 53 -8.85 -4.61 1.20
N ALA A 54 -9.54 -5.02 0.14
CA ALA A 54 -9.55 -6.40 -0.31
C ALA A 54 -8.16 -6.87 -0.78
N ILE A 55 -7.47 -6.05 -1.59
CA ILE A 55 -6.10 -6.35 -2.06
C ILE A 55 -5.12 -6.40 -0.89
N ALA A 56 -5.17 -5.41 0.01
CA ALA A 56 -4.32 -5.36 1.19
C ALA A 56 -4.54 -6.60 2.07
N THR A 57 -5.81 -6.95 2.33
CA THR A 57 -6.18 -8.16 3.09
C THR A 57 -5.65 -9.43 2.43
N HIS A 58 -5.79 -9.56 1.11
CA HIS A 58 -5.27 -10.71 0.38
C HIS A 58 -3.75 -10.81 0.56
N VAL A 59 -3.00 -9.73 0.32
CA VAL A 59 -1.54 -9.70 0.46
C VAL A 59 -1.10 -10.01 1.90
N ARG A 60 -1.82 -9.50 2.89
CA ARG A 60 -1.54 -9.65 4.33
C ARG A 60 -1.79 -11.07 4.87
N SER A 61 -2.61 -11.86 4.18
CA SER A 61 -2.95 -13.25 4.55
C SER A 61 -2.39 -14.31 3.59
N ASN A 62 -1.69 -13.90 2.54
CA ASN A 62 -1.14 -14.78 1.51
C ASN A 62 0.37 -14.57 1.35
N PHE A 63 0.99 -15.39 0.48
CA PHE A 63 2.43 -15.35 0.20
C PHE A 63 3.33 -15.61 1.43
N GLY A 64 2.79 -16.27 2.46
CA GLY A 64 3.49 -16.52 3.73
C GLY A 64 3.41 -15.39 4.75
N ASN A 65 2.54 -14.40 4.52
CA ASN A 65 2.22 -13.37 5.50
C ASN A 65 1.11 -13.83 6.45
N ASP A 66 1.13 -13.30 7.67
CA ASP A 66 0.15 -13.59 8.71
C ASP A 66 -0.14 -12.29 9.49
N ALA A 67 -0.92 -11.42 8.85
CA ALA A 67 -1.32 -10.14 9.41
C ALA A 67 -2.85 -9.98 9.40
N PRO A 68 -3.43 -9.19 10.34
CA PRO A 68 -4.86 -8.94 10.38
C PRO A 68 -5.41 -8.36 9.07
N ALA A 69 -6.67 -8.68 8.76
CA ALA A 69 -7.36 -8.09 7.61
C ALA A 69 -7.44 -6.56 7.72
N THR A 70 -7.59 -5.90 6.57
CA THR A 70 -7.70 -4.46 6.47
C THR A 70 -9.14 -4.05 6.19
N ASP A 71 -9.66 -3.11 6.98
CA ASP A 71 -11.01 -2.58 6.86
C ASP A 71 -11.07 -1.41 5.84
N PRO A 72 -12.08 -1.33 4.96
CA PRO A 72 -12.29 -0.17 4.09
C PRO A 72 -12.32 1.18 4.82
N ASP A 73 -12.82 1.25 6.05
CA ASP A 73 -12.85 2.49 6.84
C ASP A 73 -11.43 2.94 7.24
N ALA A 74 -10.52 1.99 7.49
CA ALA A 74 -9.11 2.31 7.70
C ALA A 74 -8.46 2.88 6.43
N VAL A 75 -8.79 2.32 5.26
CA VAL A 75 -8.33 2.85 3.97
C VAL A 75 -8.83 4.27 3.76
N LYS A 76 -10.12 4.52 4.01
CA LYS A 76 -10.72 5.84 3.90
C LYS A 76 -10.09 6.87 4.85
N ALA A 77 -9.81 6.46 6.08
CA ALA A 77 -9.12 7.28 7.06
C ALA A 77 -7.73 7.68 6.56
N VAL A 78 -6.92 6.72 6.11
CA VAL A 78 -5.58 7.00 5.56
C VAL A 78 -5.68 7.83 4.29
N ARG A 79 -6.62 7.54 3.38
CA ARG A 79 -6.83 8.31 2.14
C ARG A 79 -7.04 9.79 2.40
N SER A 80 -7.70 10.14 3.49
CA SER A 80 -7.93 11.53 3.87
C SER A 80 -6.65 12.26 4.31
N THR A 81 -5.55 11.52 4.54
CA THR A 81 -4.25 12.03 5.01
C THR A 81 -3.18 12.07 3.91
N VAL A 82 -3.30 11.24 2.87
CA VAL A 82 -2.42 11.26 1.70
C VAL A 82 -2.98 12.26 0.69
N ALA A 83 -2.21 13.30 0.37
CA ALA A 83 -2.60 14.27 -0.63
C ALA A 83 -2.79 13.56 -1.99
N PRO A 84 -3.86 13.82 -2.75
CA PRO A 84 -3.92 13.38 -4.13
C PRO A 84 -2.80 14.10 -4.88
N GLU A 85 -1.87 13.35 -5.47
CA GLU A 85 -0.75 13.86 -6.28
C GLU A 85 -1.23 14.79 -7.42
N THR A 86 -2.52 14.73 -7.77
CA THR A 86 -3.20 15.62 -8.71
C THR A 86 -3.34 17.08 -8.23
N ALA A 87 -3.10 17.39 -6.95
CA ALA A 87 -3.18 18.76 -6.43
C ALA A 87 -1.92 19.63 -6.67
N LEU A 88 -0.85 19.06 -7.27
CA LEU A 88 0.45 19.74 -7.42
C LEU A 88 0.94 19.89 -8.87
N MET A 89 0.09 19.68 -9.88
CA MET A 89 0.42 20.05 -11.26
C MET A 89 -0.30 21.35 -11.65
N PRO A 90 0.38 22.53 -11.62
CA PRO A 90 -0.04 23.68 -12.41
C PRO A 90 0.14 23.42 -13.91
#